data_AF-A0AAW3ISX7-F1
#
_entry.id   AF-A0AAW3ISX7-F1
#
_cell.length_a   1.000
_cell.length_b   1.000
_cell.length_c   1.000
_cell.angle_alpha   90.00
_cell.angle_beta   90.00
_cell.angle_gamma   90.00
#
_symmetry.space_group_name_H-M   'P 1'
#
loop_
_entity.id
_entity.type
_entity.pdbx_description
1 polymer ?
#
loop_
_entity_poly.entity_id
_entity_poly.type
_entity_poly.pdbx_seq_one_letter_code
_entity_poly.pdbx_strand_id
1 'polypeptide(L)'
;MSAFNVAKFGGTSVANFEAMSRCATIIENNPTTRLVVSSACSGVTNLLVELANGVQDQTHRTELLQNLANIHDAILTQLEDSTKTAAEVYDILDTVTSLAEAASIQASAKLTDHLVACGELMS
;
A
#
# COMPACT_ATOMS: atom_id res chain seq x y z
N MET A 1 -24.20 -4.69 -22.82
CA MET A 1 -22.91 -4.20 -22.28
C MET A 1 -21.82 -4.64 -23.26
N SER A 2 -20.89 -3.75 -23.62
CA SER A 2 -19.69 -4.16 -24.37
C SER A 2 -18.73 -4.88 -23.41
N ALA A 3 -18.11 -5.97 -23.86
CA ALA A 3 -17.06 -6.65 -23.10
C ALA A 3 -15.86 -5.70 -22.90
N PHE A 4 -15.23 -5.76 -21.74
CA PHE A 4 -14.00 -5.05 -21.43
C PHE A 4 -13.04 -5.95 -20.65
N ASN A 5 -11.75 -5.62 -20.68
CA ASN A 5 -10.71 -6.37 -20.00
C ASN A 5 -10.45 -5.81 -18.60
N VAL A 6 -10.20 -6.71 -17.66
CA VAL A 6 -9.72 -6.41 -16.31
C VAL A 6 -8.24 -6.81 -16.24
N ALA A 7 -7.37 -5.87 -15.88
CA ALA A 7 -5.96 -6.15 -15.63
C ALA A 7 -5.73 -6.28 -14.12
N LYS A 8 -4.99 -7.30 -13.68
CA LYS A 8 -4.61 -7.48 -12.28
C LYS A 8 -3.10 -7.49 -12.14
N PHE A 9 -2.57 -6.65 -11.26
CA PHE A 9 -1.15 -6.55 -10.96
C PHE A 9 -0.86 -7.07 -9.54
N GLY A 10 0.22 -7.83 -9.37
CA GLY A 10 0.67 -8.32 -8.06
C GLY A 10 1.63 -7.35 -7.39
N GLY A 11 1.97 -7.60 -6.13
CA GLY A 11 2.84 -6.69 -5.37
C GLY A 11 4.22 -6.44 -5.98
N THR A 12 4.79 -7.40 -6.72
CA THR A 12 6.05 -7.20 -7.47
C THR A 12 5.87 -6.31 -8.70
N SER A 13 4.69 -6.33 -9.31
CA SER A 13 4.34 -5.48 -10.45
C SER A 13 4.15 -4.01 -10.02
N VAL A 14 3.82 -3.77 -8.76
CA VAL A 14 3.66 -2.43 -8.16
C VAL A 14 4.67 -2.18 -7.04
N ALA A 15 5.85 -2.80 -7.10
CA ALA A 15 6.83 -2.73 -6.01
C ALA A 15 7.48 -1.34 -5.86
N ASN A 16 7.57 -0.59 -6.96
CA ASN A 16 8.21 0.71 -7.03
C ASN A 16 7.72 1.48 -8.26
N PHE A 17 8.15 2.74 -8.39
CA PHE A 17 7.77 3.64 -9.48
C PHE A 17 8.03 3.05 -10.88
N GLU A 18 9.19 2.44 -11.11
CA GLU A 18 9.51 1.84 -12.41
C GLU A 18 8.60 0.65 -12.75
N ALA A 19 8.28 -0.19 -11.77
CA ALA A 19 7.38 -1.32 -11.93
C ALA A 19 5.96 -0.85 -12.25
N MET A 20 5.47 0.15 -11.50
CA MET A 20 4.18 0.81 -11.77
C MET A 20 4.15 1.44 -13.17
N SER A 21 5.23 2.10 -13.59
CA SER A 21 5.35 2.69 -14.93
C SER A 21 5.26 1.63 -16.04
N ARG A 22 5.90 0.47 -15.86
CA ARG A 22 5.74 -0.67 -16.80
C ARG A 22 4.30 -1.17 -16.84
N CYS A 23 3.60 -1.19 -15.71
CA CYS A 23 2.17 -1.57 -15.67
C CYS A 23 1.31 -0.55 -16.43
N ALA A 24 1.57 0.76 -16.27
CA ALA A 24 0.91 1.81 -17.03
C ALA A 24 1.10 1.61 -18.54
N THR A 25 2.34 1.33 -19.00
CA THR A 25 2.61 1.02 -20.42
C THR A 25 1.82 -0.20 -20.91
N ILE A 26 1.67 -1.26 -20.10
CA ILE A 26 0.87 -2.44 -20.48
C ILE A 26 -0.62 -2.06 -20.65
N ILE A 27 -1.15 -1.23 -19.76
CA ILE A 27 -2.55 -0.77 -19.80
C ILE A 27 -2.79 0.11 -21.03
N GLU A 28 -1.91 1.10 -21.27
CA GLU A 28 -2.02 2.03 -22.40
C GLU A 28 -1.98 1.31 -23.76
N ASN A 29 -1.20 0.23 -23.85
CA ASN A 29 -1.11 -0.59 -25.06
C ASN A 29 -2.33 -1.51 -25.29
N ASN A 30 -3.29 -1.56 -24.35
CA ASN A 30 -4.52 -2.31 -24.53
C ASN A 30 -5.77 -1.45 -24.22
N PRO A 31 -6.31 -0.73 -25.21
CA PRO A 31 -7.46 0.17 -25.04
C PRO A 31 -8.75 -0.48 -24.52
N THR A 32 -8.83 -1.81 -24.56
CA THR A 32 -9.98 -2.56 -24.02
C THR A 32 -9.88 -2.83 -22.52
N THR A 33 -8.72 -2.57 -21.90
CA THR A 33 -8.55 -2.60 -20.44
C THR A 33 -9.25 -1.39 -19.83
N ARG A 34 -10.32 -1.63 -19.08
CA ARG A 34 -11.16 -0.57 -18.47
C ARG A 34 -11.24 -0.64 -16.95
N LEU A 35 -10.67 -1.68 -16.35
CA LEU A 35 -10.55 -1.84 -14.90
C LEU A 35 -9.17 -2.40 -14.58
N VAL A 36 -8.54 -1.82 -13.57
CA VAL A 36 -7.26 -2.27 -13.03
C VAL A 36 -7.47 -2.64 -11.57
N VAL A 37 -6.95 -3.80 -11.18
CA VAL A 37 -6.93 -4.29 -9.79
C VAL A 37 -5.47 -4.40 -9.36
N SER A 38 -5.11 -3.71 -8.28
CA SER A 38 -3.78 -3.76 -7.70
C SER A 38 -3.77 -4.56 -6.40
N SER A 39 -2.61 -5.11 -6.04
CA SER A 39 -2.31 -5.56 -4.68
C SER A 39 -1.41 -4.50 -4.01
N ALA A 40 -1.25 -4.55 -2.69
CA ALA A 40 -0.27 -3.71 -2.01
C ALA A 40 1.15 -3.84 -2.60
N CYS A 41 1.97 -2.80 -2.45
CA CYS A 41 3.38 -2.84 -2.87
C CYS A 41 4.14 -4.01 -2.23
N SER A 42 5.14 -4.55 -2.92
CA SER A 42 5.93 -5.68 -2.44
C SER A 42 6.45 -5.45 -1.01
N GLY A 43 6.14 -6.37 -0.10
CA GLY A 43 6.55 -6.31 1.30
C GLY A 43 5.58 -5.58 2.24
N VAL A 44 4.69 -4.72 1.72
CA VAL A 44 3.75 -3.91 2.53
C VAL A 44 2.80 -4.78 3.35
N THR A 45 2.14 -5.76 2.73
CA THR A 45 1.21 -6.66 3.45
C THR A 45 1.90 -7.38 4.61
N ASN A 46 3.17 -7.77 4.47
CA ASN A 46 3.90 -8.46 5.55
C ASN A 46 4.14 -7.53 6.74
N LEU A 47 4.54 -6.29 6.48
CA LEU A 47 4.71 -5.26 7.52
C LEU A 47 3.39 -4.99 8.25
N LEU A 48 2.29 -4.85 7.51
CA LEU A 48 0.97 -4.58 8.07
C LEU A 48 0.42 -5.76 8.89
N VAL A 49 0.62 -7.00 8.44
CA VAL A 49 0.27 -8.21 9.20
C VAL A 49 1.08 -8.29 10.49
N GLU A 50 2.37 -7.95 10.45
CA GLU A 50 3.21 -7.94 11.64
C GLU A 50 2.74 -6.89 12.65
N LEU A 51 2.45 -5.67 12.21
CA LEU A 51 1.84 -4.63 13.04
C LEU A 51 0.50 -5.09 13.65
N ALA A 52 -0.34 -5.75 12.85
CA ALA A 52 -1.64 -6.27 13.27
C ALA A 52 -1.56 -7.40 14.30
N ASN A 53 -0.44 -8.13 14.36
CA ASN A 53 -0.19 -9.15 15.38
C ASN A 53 0.12 -8.57 16.76
N GLY A 54 0.16 -7.23 16.90
CA GLY A 54 0.24 -6.55 18.18
C GLY A 54 1.67 -6.40 18.72
N VAL A 55 2.50 -5.67 17.98
CA VAL A 55 3.89 -5.38 18.36
C VAL A 55 3.96 -4.54 19.63
N GLN A 56 4.40 -5.17 20.73
CA GLN A 56 4.52 -4.56 22.06
C GLN A 56 5.71 -3.59 22.17
N ASP A 57 6.84 -3.96 21.57
CA ASP A 57 8.03 -3.12 21.59
C ASP A 57 7.81 -1.88 20.71
N GLN A 58 7.85 -0.71 21.35
CA GLN A 58 7.65 0.56 20.67
C GLN A 58 8.75 0.84 19.63
N THR A 59 9.98 0.40 19.89
CA THR A 59 11.11 0.62 18.96
C THR A 59 10.86 -0.17 17.67
N HIS A 60 10.64 -1.48 17.78
CA HIS A 60 10.31 -2.34 16.65
C HIS A 60 9.06 -1.87 15.89
N ARG A 61 8.00 -1.46 16.60
CA ARG A 61 6.79 -0.92 15.93
C ARG A 61 7.11 0.33 15.12
N THR A 62 7.94 1.22 15.66
CA THR A 62 8.36 2.45 14.96
C THR A 62 9.21 2.12 13.73
N GLU A 63 10.10 1.12 13.82
CA GLU A 63 10.89 0.65 12.68
C GLU A 63 10.03 0.09 11.54
N LEU A 64 9.00 -0.71 11.87
CA LEU A 64 8.05 -1.23 10.88
C LEU A 64 7.26 -0.11 10.19
N LEU A 65 6.78 0.88 10.95
CA LEU A 65 6.08 2.05 10.41
C LEU A 65 6.99 2.89 9.52
N GLN A 66 8.25 3.10 9.91
CA GLN A 66 9.23 3.81 9.09
C GLN A 66 9.54 3.05 7.79
N ASN A 67 9.69 1.73 7.86
CA ASN A 67 9.90 0.89 6.67
C ASN A 67 8.73 0.98 5.70
N LEU A 68 7.49 1.02 6.21
CA LEU A 68 6.29 1.21 5.41
C LEU A 68 6.32 2.59 4.72
N ALA A 69 6.58 3.67 5.47
CA ALA A 69 6.68 5.02 4.93
C ALA A 69 7.77 5.12 3.84
N ASN A 70 8.95 4.54 4.08
CA ASN A 70 10.07 4.55 3.13
C ASN A 70 9.71 3.91 1.79
N ILE A 71 8.92 2.84 1.77
CA ILE A 71 8.46 2.20 0.53
C ILE A 71 7.65 3.19 -0.31
N HIS A 72 6.71 3.90 0.33
CA HIS A 72 5.83 4.84 -0.36
C HIS A 72 6.56 6.15 -0.73
N ASP A 73 7.43 6.66 0.13
CA ASP A 73 8.27 7.84 -0.16
C ASP A 73 9.17 7.60 -1.38
N ALA A 74 9.72 6.40 -1.53
CA ALA A 74 10.54 6.04 -2.70
C ALA A 74 9.75 6.09 -4.03
N ILE A 75 8.42 5.98 -3.99
CA ILE A 75 7.53 6.12 -5.14
C ILE A 75 7.14 7.59 -5.31
N LEU A 76 6.68 8.24 -4.23
CA LEU A 76 6.22 9.64 -4.23
C LEU A 76 7.29 10.61 -4.73
N THR A 77 8.55 10.39 -4.35
CA THR A 77 9.69 11.23 -4.75
C THR A 77 10.01 11.19 -6.25
N GLN A 78 9.48 10.22 -6.98
CA GLN A 78 9.67 10.08 -8.43
C GLN A 78 8.50 10.66 -9.25
N LEU A 79 7.40 11.06 -8.60
CA LEU A 79 6.30 11.73 -9.28
C LEU A 79 6.67 13.17 -9.62
N GLU A 80 6.21 13.66 -10.77
CA GLU A 80 6.42 15.05 -11.20
C GLU A 80 5.75 16.06 -10.25
N ASP A 81 4.54 15.75 -9.78
CA ASP A 81 3.84 16.44 -8.69
C ASP A 81 3.21 15.41 -7.75
N SER A 82 3.77 15.27 -6.56
CA SER A 82 3.30 14.36 -5.52
C SER A 82 2.48 15.04 -4.44
N THR A 83 2.28 16.36 -4.46
CA THR A 83 1.78 17.12 -3.30
C THR A 83 0.46 16.56 -2.75
N LYS A 84 -0.51 16.32 -3.63
CA LYS A 84 -1.82 15.81 -3.25
C LYS A 84 -1.75 14.32 -2.85
N THR A 85 -1.10 13.51 -3.67
CA THR A 85 -0.98 12.06 -3.43
C THR A 85 -0.22 11.77 -2.15
N ALA A 86 0.83 12.53 -1.85
CA ALA A 86 1.60 12.43 -0.63
C ALA A 86 0.72 12.72 0.59
N ALA A 87 -0.11 13.77 0.56
CA ALA A 87 -1.05 14.05 1.63
C ALA A 87 -2.02 12.87 1.89
N GLU A 88 -2.61 12.31 0.82
CA GLU A 88 -3.51 11.16 0.95
C GLU A 88 -2.80 9.91 1.47
N VAL A 89 -1.55 9.65 1.06
CA VAL A 89 -0.74 8.55 1.57
C VAL A 89 -0.38 8.75 3.04
N TYR A 90 0.01 9.97 3.46
CA TYR A 90 0.32 10.24 4.86
C TYR A 90 -0.90 10.14 5.77
N ASP A 91 -2.10 10.54 5.31
CA ASP A 91 -3.35 10.33 6.05
C ASP A 91 -3.62 8.83 6.31
N ILE A 92 -3.29 7.97 5.34
CA ILE A 92 -3.39 6.51 5.50
C ILE A 92 -2.31 6.00 6.45
N LEU A 93 -1.07 6.50 6.37
CA LEU A 93 0.01 6.11 7.30
C LEU A 93 -0.27 6.52 8.75
N ASP A 94 -0.92 7.67 8.97
CA ASP A 94 -1.40 8.10 10.29
C ASP A 94 -2.50 7.17 10.81
N THR A 95 -3.38 6.71 9.92
CA THR A 95 -4.38 5.68 10.23
C THR A 95 -3.71 4.35 10.61
N VAL A 96 -2.73 3.89 9.84
CA VAL A 96 -1.94 2.68 10.14
C VAL A 96 -1.25 2.80 11.50
N THR A 97 -0.66 3.95 11.80
CA THR A 97 0.00 4.22 13.09
C THR A 97 -0.98 4.06 14.25
N SER A 98 -2.16 4.68 14.14
CA SER A 98 -3.21 4.61 15.16
C SER A 98 -3.73 3.17 15.35
N LEU A 99 -3.93 2.44 14.25
CA LEU A 99 -4.38 1.04 14.29
C LEU A 99 -3.30 0.10 14.84
N ALA A 100 -2.02 0.33 14.53
CA ALA A 100 -0.90 -0.44 15.06
C ALA A 100 -0.74 -0.24 16.56
N GLU A 101 -0.94 0.97 17.06
CA GLU A 101 -0.99 1.25 18.50
C GLU A 101 -2.16 0.51 19.17
N ALA A 102 -3.36 0.58 18.60
CA ALA A 102 -4.52 -0.16 19.11
C ALA A 102 -4.28 -1.69 19.10
N ALA A 103 -3.69 -2.23 18.04
CA ALA A 103 -3.33 -3.64 17.92
C ALA A 103 -2.28 -4.05 18.96
N SER A 104 -1.35 -3.17 19.32
CA SER A 104 -0.39 -3.41 20.40
C SER A 104 -1.05 -3.54 21.77
N ILE A 105 -2.24 -2.97 21.98
CA ILE A 105 -2.99 -3.18 23.22
C ILE A 105 -3.84 -4.44 23.11
N GLN A 106 -4.57 -4.58 21.99
CA GLN A 106 -5.43 -5.71 21.72
C GLN A 106 -5.61 -5.95 20.22
N ALA A 107 -4.99 -7.02 19.71
CA ALA A 107 -5.22 -7.48 18.35
C ALA A 107 -6.63 -8.08 18.18
N SER A 108 -7.21 -7.91 17.00
CA SER A 108 -8.47 -8.56 16.61
C SER A 108 -8.53 -8.73 15.09
N ALA A 109 -9.30 -9.71 14.60
CA ALA A 109 -9.47 -9.91 13.16
C ALA A 109 -9.95 -8.65 12.43
N LYS A 110 -10.84 -7.87 13.06
CA LYS A 110 -11.32 -6.58 12.53
C LYS A 110 -10.18 -5.56 12.39
N LEU A 111 -9.30 -5.48 13.38
CA LEU A 111 -8.12 -4.60 13.33
C LEU A 111 -7.14 -5.06 12.26
N THR A 112 -6.91 -6.38 12.15
CA THR A 112 -6.06 -6.97 11.12
C THR A 112 -6.56 -6.65 9.72
N ASP A 113 -7.85 -6.85 9.45
CA ASP A 113 -8.44 -6.55 8.13
C ASP A 113 -8.30 -5.06 7.79
N HIS A 114 -8.52 -4.18 8.77
CA HIS A 114 -8.40 -2.74 8.56
C HIS A 114 -6.96 -2.32 8.28
N LEU A 115 -5.99 -2.83 9.04
CA LEU A 115 -4.56 -2.57 8.83
C LEU A 115 -4.10 -3.05 7.46
N VAL A 116 -4.42 -4.30 7.11
CA VAL A 116 -3.95 -4.89 5.86
C VAL A 116 -4.53 -4.17 4.65
N ALA A 117 -5.82 -3.80 4.69
CA ALA A 117 -6.48 -3.07 3.61
C ALA A 117 -5.83 -1.71 3.29
N CYS A 118 -5.17 -1.07 4.26
CA CYS A 118 -4.41 0.17 3.99
C CYS A 118 -3.31 -0.05 2.94
N GLY A 119 -2.74 -1.25 2.85
CA GLY A 119 -1.69 -1.55 1.87
C GLY A 119 -2.16 -1.42 0.43
N GLU A 120 -3.36 -1.92 0.11
CA GLU A 120 -3.95 -1.77 -1.23
C GLU A 120 -4.44 -0.35 -1.50
N LEU A 121 -4.80 0.44 -0.48
CA LEU A 121 -5.22 1.83 -0.67
C LEU A 121 -4.06 2.76 -1.07
N MET A 122 -2.82 2.42 -0.68
CA MET A 122 -1.64 3.23 -0.97
C MET A 122 -0.90 2.85 -2.26
N SER A 123 -1.19 1.69 -2.87
CA SER A 123 -0.52 1.19 -4.09
C SER A 123 -1.15 1.72 -5.37
#